data_AF-Q90X76-F1
#
_entry.id   AF-Q90X76-F1
#
_cell.length_a   1.000
_cell.length_b   1.000
_cell.length_c   1.000
_cell.angle_alpha   90.00
_cell.angle_beta   90.00
_cell.angle_gamma   90.00
#
_symmetry.space_group_name_H-M   'P 1'
#
loop_
_entity.id
_entity.type
_entity.pdbx_description
1 polymer ?
#
loop_
_entity_poly.entity_id
_entity_poly.type
_entity_poly.pdbx_seq_one_letter_code
_entity_poly.pdbx_strand_id
1 'polypeptide(L)'
;EAVKEVLQSSQTKQRKFVESVELQISLKNYDPQKDKRFSGTVRLKSLPRPKFSVCVLGDQQHCDEAKAAELPHMDIEALKKLNKNKKMVKKLAKK
;
A
#
# COMPACT_ATOMS: atom_id res chain seq x y z
N GLU A 1 12.47 18.45 -3.89
CA GLU A 1 13.64 18.82 -3.06
C GLU A 1 13.42 18.55 -1.58
N ALA A 2 12.25 18.92 -1.02
CA ALA A 2 11.89 18.65 0.39
C ALA A 2 12.17 17.22 0.89
N VAL A 3 11.88 16.16 0.11
CA VAL A 3 12.15 14.77 0.55
C VAL A 3 13.65 14.50 0.77
N LYS A 4 14.53 15.07 -0.06
CA LYS A 4 15.99 14.89 0.08
C LYS A 4 16.51 15.63 1.30
N GLU A 5 16.00 16.83 1.55
CA GLU A 5 16.38 17.67 2.70
C GLU A 5 15.96 17.04 4.03
N VAL A 6 14.75 16.48 4.09
CA VAL A 6 14.29 15.71 5.26
C VAL A 6 15.17 14.49 5.49
N LEU A 7 15.51 13.75 4.43
CA LEU A 7 16.39 12.58 4.53
C LEU A 7 17.80 12.96 5.02
N GLN A 8 18.35 14.08 4.53
CA GLN A 8 19.66 14.57 4.93
C GLN A 8 19.66 15.03 6.40
N SER A 9 18.59 15.71 6.84
CA SER A 9 18.41 16.14 8.23
C SER A 9 18.28 14.96 9.21
N SER A 10 17.65 13.86 8.77
CA SER A 10 17.58 12.61 9.52
C SER A 10 18.96 11.97 9.72
N GLN A 11 19.79 11.97 8.69
CA GLN A 11 21.14 11.40 8.74
C GLN A 11 22.11 12.22 9.60
N THR A 12 22.02 13.55 9.55
CA THR A 12 22.89 14.43 10.34
C THR A 12 22.55 14.41 11.83
N LYS A 13 21.28 14.21 12.19
CA LYS A 13 20.84 14.16 13.59
C LYS A 13 20.04 12.89 13.89
N GLN A 14 20.74 11.77 13.88
CA GLN A 14 20.14 10.45 14.06
C GLN A 14 19.45 10.32 15.44
N ARG A 15 18.15 10.04 15.42
CA ARG A 15 17.34 9.80 16.62
C ARG A 15 17.32 8.30 16.94
N LYS A 16 17.14 7.94 18.21
CA LYS A 16 17.10 6.52 18.67
C LYS A 16 15.75 5.82 18.38
N PHE A 17 15.00 6.28 17.38
CA PHE A 17 13.70 5.71 17.00
C PHE A 17 13.48 5.79 15.48
N VAL A 18 12.52 5.03 14.96
CA VAL A 18 12.15 5.05 13.54
C VAL A 18 11.32 6.29 13.24
N GLU A 19 11.85 7.19 12.42
CA GLU A 19 11.15 8.41 12.02
C GLU A 19 10.05 8.11 11.01
N SER A 20 8.88 8.71 11.21
CA SER A 20 7.75 8.67 10.26
C SER A 20 7.56 10.05 9.65
N VAL A 21 7.36 10.11 8.33
CA VAL A 21 7.11 11.37 7.60
C VAL A 21 5.69 11.34 7.06
N GLU A 22 4.96 12.43 7.26
CA GLU A 22 3.61 12.61 6.72
C GLU A 22 3.67 13.41 5.41
N LEU A 23 2.91 12.96 4.40
CA LEU A 23 2.73 13.70 3.16
C LEU A 23 1.42 14.49 3.25
N GLN A 24 1.52 15.81 3.31
CA GLN A 24 0.36 16.69 3.27
C GLN A 24 0.15 17.22 1.85
N ILE A 25 -1.10 17.18 1.39
CA ILE A 25 -1.52 17.73 0.09
C ILE A 25 -2.47 18.89 0.37
N SER A 26 -2.06 20.10 -0.01
CA SER A 26 -2.92 21.28 0.04
C SER A 26 -3.52 21.54 -1.34
N LEU A 27 -4.85 21.49 -1.45
CA LEU A 27 -5.56 21.84 -2.67
C LEU A 27 -6.01 23.30 -2.60
N LYS A 28 -5.52 24.13 -3.52
CA LYS A 28 -6.00 25.51 -3.66
C LYS A 28 -7.21 25.52 -4.59
N ASN A 29 -8.25 26.27 -4.23
CA ASN A 29 -9.46 26.46 -5.03
C ASN A 29 -10.29 25.19 -5.32
N TYR A 30 -10.22 24.18 -4.46
CA TYR A 30 -11.05 22.97 -4.59
C TYR A 30 -12.36 23.14 -3.82
N ASP A 31 -13.49 22.96 -4.52
CA ASP A 31 -14.83 23.01 -3.93
C ASP A 31 -15.32 21.58 -3.64
N PRO A 32 -15.35 21.14 -2.37
CA PRO A 32 -15.74 19.78 -1.99
C PRO A 32 -17.22 19.47 -2.25
N GLN A 33 -18.05 20.47 -2.56
CA GLN A 33 -19.45 20.27 -2.93
C GLN A 33 -19.61 19.91 -4.42
N LYS A 34 -18.79 20.50 -5.30
CA LYS A 34 -18.80 20.23 -6.74
C LYS A 34 -18.03 18.97 -7.08
N ASP A 35 -16.85 18.80 -6.50
CA ASP A 35 -16.01 17.63 -6.72
C ASP A 35 -15.85 16.85 -5.40
N LYS A 36 -16.55 15.73 -5.27
CA LYS A 36 -16.52 14.89 -4.05
C LYS A 36 -15.24 14.08 -3.89
N ARG A 37 -14.49 13.85 -4.98
CA ARG A 37 -13.32 12.96 -4.97
C ARG A 37 -12.20 13.54 -5.81
N PHE A 38 -11.04 13.69 -5.19
CA PHE A 38 -9.81 13.89 -5.92
C PHE A 38 -9.42 12.57 -6.59
N SER A 39 -9.45 12.54 -7.92
CA SER A 39 -9.05 11.38 -8.71
C SER A 39 -7.69 11.67 -9.36
N GLY A 40 -6.63 11.16 -8.74
CA GLY A 40 -5.27 11.28 -9.25
C GLY A 40 -4.38 10.21 -8.63
N THR A 41 -3.81 9.34 -9.46
CA THR A 41 -2.86 8.31 -9.02
C THR A 41 -1.45 8.89 -9.10
N VAL A 42 -0.82 9.13 -7.94
CA VAL A 42 0.57 9.59 -7.87
C VAL A 42 1.45 8.42 -7.47
N ARG A 43 2.40 8.05 -8.33
CA ARG A 43 3.42 7.04 -8.02
C ARG A 43 4.60 7.73 -7.34
N LEU A 44 4.78 7.47 -6.06
CA LEU A 44 5.95 7.94 -5.31
C LEU A 44 7.18 7.13 -5.70
N LYS A 45 8.35 7.80 -5.75
CA LYS A 45 9.64 7.15 -6.08
C LYS A 45 10.19 6.32 -4.92
N SER A 46 9.94 6.75 -3.67
CA SER A 46 10.33 6.01 -2.46
C SER A 46 9.21 5.08 -2.03
N LEU A 47 9.56 3.87 -1.59
CA LEU A 47 8.62 2.90 -1.02
C LEU A 47 8.26 3.34 0.42
N PRO A 48 7.03 3.80 0.69
CA PRO A 48 6.68 4.38 2.00
C PRO A 48 6.49 3.31 3.08
N ARG A 49 6.14 2.07 2.70
CA ARG A 49 6.04 0.91 3.60
C ARG A 49 6.79 -0.27 3.00
N PRO A 50 8.05 -0.51 3.41
CA PRO A 50 8.87 -1.61 2.89
C PRO A 50 8.27 -3.00 3.14
N LYS A 51 7.47 -3.14 4.20
CA LYS A 51 6.80 -4.40 4.59
C LYS A 51 5.39 -4.54 4.04
N PHE A 52 4.95 -3.67 3.12
CA PHE A 52 3.61 -3.79 2.55
C PHE A 52 3.60 -4.93 1.52
N SER A 53 2.98 -6.04 1.87
CA SER A 53 2.76 -7.14 0.92
C SER A 53 1.43 -6.98 0.21
N VAL A 54 1.43 -7.20 -1.10
CA VAL A 54 0.22 -7.28 -1.93
C VAL A 54 -0.02 -8.76 -2.27
N CYS A 55 -1.27 -9.20 -2.17
CA CYS A 55 -1.71 -10.53 -2.58
C CYS A 55 -2.79 -10.39 -3.65
N VAL A 56 -2.63 -11.06 -4.79
CA VAL A 56 -3.61 -11.05 -5.88
C VAL A 56 -4.66 -12.11 -5.62
N LEU A 57 -5.92 -11.70 -5.54
CA LEU A 57 -7.06 -12.58 -5.40
C LEU A 57 -7.86 -12.49 -6.69
N GLY A 58 -7.89 -13.56 -7.47
CA GLY A 58 -8.53 -13.51 -8.78
C GLY A 58 -8.65 -14.87 -9.45
N ASP A 59 -9.16 -14.83 -10.66
CA ASP A 59 -9.38 -16.00 -11.50
C ASP A 59 -8.06 -16.57 -12.02
N GLN A 60 -8.15 -17.68 -12.77
CA GLN A 60 -6.98 -18.40 -13.25
C GLN A 60 -6.00 -17.53 -14.06
N GLN A 61 -6.50 -16.64 -14.92
CA GLN A 61 -5.67 -15.70 -15.68
C GLN A 61 -4.84 -14.77 -14.79
N HIS A 62 -5.45 -14.18 -13.75
CA HIS A 62 -4.75 -13.31 -12.82
C HIS A 62 -3.77 -14.08 -11.92
N CYS A 63 -4.10 -15.33 -11.60
CA CYS A 63 -3.19 -16.22 -10.87
C CYS A 63 -1.95 -16.56 -11.70
N ASP A 64 -2.10 -16.80 -13.00
CA ASP A 64 -1.00 -17.08 -13.92
C ASP A 64 -0.09 -15.86 -14.10
N GLU A 65 -0.66 -14.67 -14.27
CA GLU A 65 0.09 -13.41 -14.30
C GLU A 65 0.83 -13.13 -12.98
N ALA A 66 0.17 -13.33 -11.85
CA ALA A 66 0.77 -13.16 -10.53
C ALA A 66 1.89 -14.18 -10.29
N LYS A 67 1.71 -15.42 -10.74
CA LYS A 67 2.73 -16.47 -10.66
C LYS A 67 3.94 -16.16 -11.52
N ALA A 68 3.74 -15.60 -12.72
CA ALA A 68 4.83 -15.10 -13.56
C ALA A 68 5.58 -13.92 -12.93
N ALA A 69 4.88 -13.09 -12.15
CA ALA A 69 5.47 -11.97 -11.39
C ALA A 69 6.00 -12.36 -10.00
N GLU A 70 6.00 -13.65 -9.64
CA GLU A 70 6.36 -14.19 -8.32
C GLU A 70 5.58 -13.55 -7.15
N LEU A 71 4.37 -13.06 -7.43
CA LEU A 71 3.49 -12.43 -6.44
C LEU A 71 2.65 -13.47 -5.70
N PRO A 72 2.42 -13.27 -4.39
CA PRO A 72 1.46 -14.08 -3.65
C PRO A 72 0.09 -14.00 -4.30
N HIS A 73 -0.50 -15.14 -4.61
CA HIS A 73 -1.85 -15.24 -5.18
C HIS A 73 -2.70 -16.25 -4.41
N MET A 74 -4.01 -16.07 -4.44
CA MET A 74 -4.96 -17.09 -3.99
C MET A 74 -6.05 -17.28 -5.03
N ASP A 75 -6.35 -18.54 -5.28
CA ASP A 75 -7.39 -18.98 -6.20
C ASP A 75 -8.78 -19.01 -5.52
N ILE A 76 -9.81 -19.17 -6.35
CA ILE A 76 -11.21 -19.25 -5.93
C ILE A 76 -11.43 -20.42 -4.95
N GLU A 77 -10.69 -21.52 -5.08
CA GLU A 77 -10.79 -22.67 -4.19
C GLU A 77 -10.23 -22.39 -2.79
N ALA A 78 -9.08 -21.72 -2.67
CA ALA A 78 -8.55 -21.28 -1.39
C ALA A 78 -9.46 -20.22 -0.75
N LEU A 79 -10.07 -19.34 -1.54
CA LEU A 79 -11.04 -18.35 -1.07
C LEU A 79 -12.33 -19.01 -0.53
N LYS A 80 -12.80 -20.08 -1.17
CA LYS A 80 -13.93 -20.88 -0.65
C LYS A 80 -13.61 -21.54 0.70
N LYS A 81 -12.38 -22.02 0.90
CA LYS A 81 -11.92 -22.57 2.20
C LYS A 81 -11.76 -21.50 3.29
N LEU A 82 -11.48 -20.26 2.90
CA LEU A 82 -11.41 -19.10 3.80
C LEU A 82 -12.79 -18.55 4.17
N ASN A 83 -13.83 -18.94 3.44
CA ASN A 83 -15.14 -18.35 3.58
C ASN A 83 -15.76 -18.70 4.95
N LYS A 84 -16.22 -17.66 5.66
CA LYS A 84 -16.83 -17.69 7.00
C LYS A 84 -15.90 -17.95 8.20
N ASN A 85 -14.62 -18.26 8.01
CA ASN A 85 -13.70 -18.50 9.14
C ASN A 85 -12.96 -17.22 9.57
N LYS A 86 -13.58 -16.45 10.47
CA LYS A 86 -13.08 -15.12 10.94
C LYS A 86 -11.61 -15.15 11.41
N LYS A 87 -11.14 -16.25 11.98
CA LYS A 87 -9.75 -16.39 12.46
C LYS A 87 -8.76 -16.41 11.30
N MET A 88 -9.04 -17.16 10.24
CA MET A 88 -8.16 -17.26 9.07
C MET A 88 -8.14 -15.97 8.26
N VAL A 89 -9.29 -15.30 8.14
CA VAL A 89 -9.38 -13.97 7.50
C VAL A 89 -8.58 -12.93 8.28
N LYS A 90 -8.69 -12.90 9.61
CA LYS A 90 -7.87 -11.99 10.45
C LYS A 90 -6.37 -12.30 10.37
N LYS A 91 -5.98 -13.56 10.16
CA LYS A 91 -4.58 -13.96 9.97
C LYS A 91 -4.04 -13.51 8.61
N LEU A 92 -4.86 -13.60 7.56
CA LEU A 92 -4.52 -13.13 6.21
C LEU A 92 -4.29 -11.61 6.19
N ALA A 93 -5.19 -10.84 6.81
CA ALA A 93 -5.12 -9.37 6.84
C ALA A 93 -3.97 -8.80 7.71
N LYS A 94 -3.36 -9.63 8.56
CA LYS A 94 -2.22 -9.27 9.42
C LYS A 94 -0.87 -9.76 8.88
N LYS A 95 -0.88 -10.42 7.73
CA LYS A 95 0.33 -10.87 7.04
C LYS A 95 0.98 -9.68 6.36
#